data_AF-A0AAV8X467-F1
#
_entry.id   AF-A0AAV8X467-F1
#
_cell.length_a   1.000
_cell.length_b   1.000
_cell.length_c   1.000
_cell.angle_alpha   90.00
_cell.angle_beta   90.00
_cell.angle_gamma   90.00
#
_symmetry.space_group_name_H-M   'P 1'
#
loop_
_entity.id
_entity.type
_entity.pdbx_description
1 polymer ?
#
loop_
_entity_poly.entity_id
_entity_poly.type
_entity_poly.pdbx_seq_one_letter_code
_entity_poly.pdbx_strand_id
1 'polypeptide(L)'
;MFWGLTPALDLLKEYELVKQELPEELNILIVDACVENIARQLLLLNIALQPQHVLGLEQKTKIFMELYGNTLVRPTVAKYLTSVATNLVKMVTNYDYLNKIMGFINLEIKYKERDYLENLIKFWCGQEDFNICDSWDRRLRTSLGVRYDAKIGAFDWDLHMRYRNIGGKQVCNQEYKNFRLNGVAFSWLESEVSKPNRSLVCAVFPNGERYAHYGYLGDMQTGPYVAFGLDCEDKSFLQTSNGQNTYRATDVTERNLKQIFYEIANKEEYEHKTTTDVKLGPVVVKEEKLIVDIRAADVVPRTANRCMDMEDSINFLSISTLDIMRYKDKYQNLFDLVYFGNVYLKYFDKDAIGNISKDNSLLFIENQLFVLSNRKKELEEFRKKY
;
A
#
# COMPACT_ATOMS: atom_id res chain seq x y z
N MET A 1 -0.64 -5.90 4.62
CA MET A 1 -0.56 -4.61 5.35
C MET A 1 -0.42 -3.48 4.33
N PHE A 2 -1.19 -2.38 4.47
CA PHE A 2 -1.24 -1.32 3.45
C PHE A 2 0.10 -0.58 3.27
N TRP A 3 0.90 -0.47 4.33
CA TRP A 3 2.32 -0.18 4.22
C TRP A 3 3.05 -1.51 4.30
N GLY A 4 3.72 -1.90 3.21
CA GLY A 4 4.58 -3.08 3.16
C GLY A 4 5.73 -2.97 4.15
N LEU A 5 5.47 -3.20 5.44
CA LEU A 5 6.50 -3.52 6.42
C LEU A 5 6.87 -5.01 6.35
N THR A 6 6.32 -5.71 5.37
CA THR A 6 6.71 -7.06 4.98
C THR A 6 6.62 -7.23 3.47
N PRO A 7 7.39 -8.18 2.93
CA PRO A 7 7.26 -8.59 1.54
C PRO A 7 5.84 -9.08 1.26
N ALA A 8 5.35 -8.84 0.04
CA ALA A 8 4.12 -9.48 -0.38
C ALA A 8 4.30 -11.00 -0.27
N LEU A 9 3.38 -11.63 0.45
CA LEU A 9 3.30 -13.07 0.62
C LEU A 9 2.08 -13.55 -0.16
N ASP A 10 2.29 -14.53 -1.03
CA ASP A 10 1.21 -15.22 -1.72
C ASP A 10 0.58 -16.24 -0.75
N LEU A 11 -0.48 -15.80 -0.07
CA LEU A 11 -1.20 -16.63 0.89
C LEU A 11 -1.89 -17.84 0.24
N LEU A 12 -2.23 -17.75 -1.05
CA LEU A 12 -2.89 -18.85 -1.76
C LEU A 12 -1.89 -19.97 -2.05
N LYS A 13 -0.67 -19.61 -2.44
CA LYS A 13 0.43 -20.56 -2.59
C LYS A 13 0.80 -21.23 -1.27
N GLU A 14 0.88 -20.48 -0.18
CA GLU A 14 1.13 -21.05 1.14
C GLU A 14 0.00 -21.97 1.60
N TYR A 15 -1.25 -21.62 1.27
CA TYR A 15 -2.42 -22.47 1.51
C TYR A 15 -2.33 -23.78 0.73
N GLU A 16 -2.06 -23.72 -0.58
CA GLU A 16 -1.92 -24.88 -1.46
C GLU A 16 -0.83 -25.83 -0.98
N LEU A 17 0.33 -25.29 -0.54
CA LEU A 17 1.43 -26.10 -0.02
C LEU A 17 1.03 -26.97 1.18
N VAL A 18 0.13 -26.47 2.03
CA VAL A 18 -0.28 -27.16 3.26
C VAL A 18 -1.51 -28.03 3.04
N LYS A 19 -2.49 -27.52 2.29
CA LYS A 19 -3.78 -28.19 2.08
C LYS A 19 -3.78 -29.13 0.89
N GLN A 20 -2.79 -28.99 -0.02
CA GLN A 20 -2.66 -29.76 -1.27
C GLN A 20 -3.87 -29.60 -2.21
N GLU A 21 -4.64 -28.55 -2.02
CA GLU A 21 -5.79 -28.17 -2.83
C GLU A 21 -5.93 -26.64 -2.86
N LEU A 22 -6.56 -26.13 -3.91
CA LEU A 22 -6.93 -24.72 -4.02
C LEU A 22 -8.42 -24.56 -3.68
N PRO A 23 -8.80 -23.50 -2.96
CA PRO A 23 -10.20 -23.20 -2.69
C PRO A 23 -10.92 -22.81 -3.99
N GLU A 24 -12.20 -23.18 -4.12
CA GLU A 24 -13.04 -22.80 -5.26
C GLU A 24 -13.39 -21.31 -5.25
N GLU A 25 -13.61 -20.73 -4.07
CA GLU A 25 -13.93 -19.31 -3.87
C GLU A 25 -13.15 -18.75 -2.67
N LEU A 26 -12.66 -17.51 -2.79
CA LEU A 26 -12.04 -16.79 -1.69
C LEU A 26 -13.03 -15.83 -1.03
N ASN A 27 -13.16 -15.95 0.29
CA ASN A 27 -13.87 -14.99 1.13
C ASN A 27 -12.88 -14.32 2.09
N ILE A 28 -12.52 -13.08 1.77
CA ILE A 28 -11.47 -12.33 2.47
C ILE A 28 -12.13 -11.35 3.44
N LEU A 29 -11.88 -11.55 4.73
CA LEU A 29 -12.34 -10.63 5.78
C LEU A 29 -11.18 -9.74 6.22
N ILE A 30 -11.31 -8.43 5.97
CA ILE A 30 -10.28 -7.44 6.29
C ILE A 30 -10.73 -6.61 7.49
N VAL A 31 -9.93 -6.64 8.55
CA VAL A 31 -10.12 -5.80 9.74
C VAL A 31 -8.94 -4.82 9.83
N ASP A 32 -9.22 -3.53 9.83
CA ASP A 32 -8.21 -2.49 10.03
C ASP A 32 -8.70 -1.43 11.02
N ALA A 33 -7.87 -1.04 11.99
CA ALA A 33 -8.20 0.00 12.96
C ALA A 33 -8.05 1.42 12.38
N CYS A 34 -7.37 1.58 11.24
CA CYS A 34 -7.13 2.84 10.56
C CYS A 34 -8.06 2.94 9.34
N VAL A 35 -9.05 3.82 9.43
CA VAL A 35 -10.04 4.01 8.34
C VAL A 35 -9.38 4.57 7.08
N GLU A 36 -8.29 5.31 7.21
CA GLU A 36 -7.48 5.75 6.08
C GLU A 36 -6.90 4.58 5.28
N ASN A 37 -6.48 3.51 5.94
CA ASN A 37 -6.03 2.30 5.25
C ASN A 37 -7.19 1.66 4.49
N ILE A 38 -8.40 1.58 5.06
CA ILE A 38 -9.59 1.06 4.36
C ILE A 38 -9.85 1.89 3.10
N ALA A 39 -9.88 3.21 3.22
CA ALA A 39 -10.07 4.12 2.09
C ALA A 39 -9.04 3.89 0.98
N ARG A 40 -7.77 3.73 1.35
CA ARG A 40 -6.69 3.52 0.40
C ARG A 40 -6.75 2.12 -0.22
N GLN A 41 -7.15 1.09 0.52
CA GLN A 41 -7.37 -0.25 -0.03
C GLN A 41 -8.47 -0.23 -1.09
N LEU A 42 -9.59 0.44 -0.82
CA LEU A 42 -10.65 0.64 -1.82
C LEU A 42 -10.14 1.35 -3.08
N LEU A 43 -9.33 2.40 -2.92
CA LEU A 43 -8.70 3.11 -4.04
C LEU A 43 -7.78 2.21 -4.85
N LEU A 44 -6.88 1.47 -4.20
CA LEU A 44 -5.91 0.61 -4.88
C LEU A 44 -6.58 -0.59 -5.56
N LEU A 45 -7.58 -1.21 -4.93
CA LEU A 45 -8.38 -2.27 -5.53
C LEU A 45 -9.14 -1.76 -6.75
N ASN A 46 -9.75 -0.57 -6.63
CA ASN A 46 -10.43 0.06 -7.75
C ASN A 46 -9.50 0.25 -8.96
N ILE A 47 -8.25 0.66 -8.73
CA ILE A 47 -7.22 0.82 -9.78
C ILE A 47 -6.81 -0.54 -10.35
N ALA A 48 -6.43 -1.49 -9.50
CA ALA A 48 -5.92 -2.80 -9.88
C ALA A 48 -6.92 -3.57 -10.77
N LEU A 49 -8.20 -3.49 -10.42
CA LEU A 49 -9.30 -4.20 -11.06
C LEU A 49 -10.05 -3.36 -12.10
N GLN A 50 -9.49 -2.23 -12.56
CA GLN A 50 -10.01 -1.55 -13.75
C GLN A 50 -9.78 -2.41 -15.01
N PRO A 51 -10.80 -2.58 -15.87
CA PRO A 51 -10.65 -3.26 -17.15
C PRO A 51 -9.56 -2.63 -18.03
N GLN A 52 -8.85 -3.45 -18.80
CA GLN A 52 -7.73 -2.99 -19.64
C GLN A 52 -8.12 -1.97 -20.71
N HIS A 53 -9.37 -2.02 -21.20
CA HIS A 53 -9.89 -1.04 -22.16
C HIS A 53 -10.13 0.36 -21.55
N VAL A 54 -10.30 0.43 -20.22
CA VAL A 54 -10.43 1.70 -19.47
C VAL A 54 -9.06 2.21 -19.08
N LEU A 55 -8.22 1.31 -18.54
CA LEU A 55 -6.90 1.64 -18.02
C LEU A 55 -5.89 0.57 -18.46
N GLY A 56 -5.04 0.92 -19.42
CA GLY A 56 -4.02 0.01 -19.95
C GLY A 56 -3.05 -0.45 -18.87
N LEU A 57 -2.46 -1.64 -19.04
CA LEU A 57 -1.64 -2.31 -18.03
C LEU A 57 -0.48 -1.44 -17.49
N GLU A 58 0.25 -0.77 -18.39
CA GLU A 58 1.37 0.09 -18.01
C GLU A 58 0.90 1.33 -17.24
N GLN A 59 -0.13 2.00 -17.74
CA GLN A 59 -0.70 3.19 -17.10
C GLN A 59 -1.26 2.83 -15.71
N LYS A 60 -1.99 1.71 -15.61
CA LYS A 60 -2.53 1.16 -14.37
C LYS A 60 -1.43 0.92 -13.33
N THR A 61 -0.33 0.30 -13.76
CA THR A 61 0.81 0.01 -12.90
C THR A 61 1.46 1.28 -12.36
N LYS A 62 1.76 2.25 -13.23
CA LYS A 62 2.40 3.51 -12.82
C LYS A 62 1.50 4.35 -11.89
N ILE A 63 0.20 4.42 -12.17
CA ILE A 63 -0.78 5.11 -11.30
C ILE A 63 -0.85 4.44 -9.93
N PHE A 64 -0.92 3.11 -9.90
CA PHE A 64 -0.93 2.34 -8.65
C PHE A 64 0.32 2.65 -7.82
N MET A 65 1.52 2.57 -8.41
CA MET A 65 2.79 2.83 -7.73
C MET A 65 2.86 4.24 -7.16
N GLU A 66 2.49 5.26 -7.95
CA GLU A 66 2.48 6.65 -7.50
C GLU A 66 1.54 6.87 -6.30
N LEU A 67 0.31 6.36 -6.38
CA LEU A 67 -0.66 6.52 -5.29
C LEU A 67 -0.32 5.66 -4.06
N TYR A 68 0.31 4.51 -4.27
CA TYR A 68 0.76 3.60 -3.24
C TYR A 68 1.88 4.21 -2.38
N GLY A 69 2.92 4.75 -3.02
CA GLY A 69 4.19 5.01 -2.36
C GLY A 69 4.71 6.45 -2.38
N ASN A 70 4.19 7.33 -3.25
CA ASN A 70 4.76 8.67 -3.43
C ASN A 70 3.94 9.75 -2.73
N THR A 71 4.62 10.64 -2.01
CA THR A 71 4.04 11.88 -1.46
C THR A 71 3.60 12.85 -2.56
N LEU A 72 4.35 12.92 -3.66
CA LEU A 72 4.02 13.74 -4.82
C LEU A 72 3.75 12.85 -6.03
N VAL A 73 2.75 13.24 -6.82
CA VAL A 73 2.32 12.54 -8.02
C VAL A 73 2.26 13.50 -9.21
N ARG A 74 2.20 12.93 -10.41
CA ARG A 74 1.99 13.70 -11.63
C ARG A 74 0.62 14.40 -11.60
N PRO A 75 0.48 15.58 -12.23
CA PRO A 75 -0.81 16.25 -12.34
C PRO A 75 -1.93 15.39 -12.92
N THR A 76 -1.60 14.51 -13.87
CA THR A 76 -2.55 13.55 -14.46
C THR A 76 -3.07 12.54 -13.43
N VAL A 77 -2.19 12.04 -12.55
CA VAL A 77 -2.54 11.11 -11.48
C VAL A 77 -3.33 11.79 -10.36
N ALA A 78 -2.99 13.04 -10.02
CA ALA A 78 -3.80 13.82 -9.09
C ALA A 78 -5.23 14.05 -9.62
N LYS A 79 -5.38 14.38 -10.92
CA LYS A 79 -6.70 14.51 -11.55
C LYS A 79 -7.47 13.17 -11.55
N TYR A 80 -6.78 12.07 -11.81
CA TYR A 80 -7.35 10.73 -11.73
C TYR A 80 -7.84 10.41 -10.30
N LEU A 81 -7.02 10.68 -9.28
CA LEU A 81 -7.38 10.51 -7.88
C LEU A 81 -8.64 11.29 -7.52
N THR A 82 -8.74 12.57 -7.89
CA THR A 82 -9.94 13.39 -7.64
C THR A 82 -11.19 12.80 -8.31
N SER A 83 -11.08 12.32 -9.55
CA SER A 83 -12.20 11.69 -10.25
C SER A 83 -12.63 10.38 -9.58
N VAL A 84 -11.68 9.53 -9.17
CA VAL A 84 -11.99 8.27 -8.48
C VAL A 84 -12.55 8.54 -7.08
N ALA A 85 -11.96 9.46 -6.32
CA ALA A 85 -12.44 9.87 -5.01
C ALA A 85 -13.91 10.33 -5.05
N THR A 86 -14.29 11.12 -6.05
CA THR A 86 -15.68 11.56 -6.22
C THR A 86 -16.65 10.38 -6.38
N ASN A 87 -16.23 9.32 -7.06
CA ASN A 87 -17.02 8.11 -7.19
C ASN A 87 -16.98 7.26 -5.92
N LEU A 88 -15.83 7.17 -5.24
CA LEU A 88 -15.68 6.47 -3.96
C LEU A 88 -16.58 7.07 -2.86
N VAL A 89 -16.76 8.41 -2.81
CA VAL A 89 -17.74 9.05 -1.90
C VAL A 89 -19.13 8.47 -2.12
N LYS A 90 -19.55 8.31 -3.38
CA LYS A 90 -20.86 7.73 -3.73
C LYS A 90 -20.94 6.25 -3.35
N MET A 91 -19.86 5.49 -3.52
CA MET A 91 -19.81 4.07 -3.15
C MET A 91 -19.92 3.86 -1.64
N VAL A 92 -19.22 4.67 -0.84
CA VAL A 92 -19.26 4.56 0.62
C VAL A 92 -20.62 5.01 1.17
N THR A 93 -21.31 5.95 0.51
CA THR A 93 -22.63 6.45 0.94
C THR A 93 -23.82 5.67 0.37
N ASN A 94 -23.66 4.99 -0.77
CA ASN A 94 -24.69 4.17 -1.40
C ASN A 94 -24.13 2.78 -1.76
N TYR A 95 -24.57 1.76 -1.02
CA TYR A 95 -24.10 0.38 -1.21
C TYR A 95 -24.63 -0.29 -2.48
N ASP A 96 -25.79 0.12 -3.00
CA ASP A 96 -26.26 -0.36 -4.31
C ASP A 96 -25.34 0.15 -5.43
N TYR A 97 -24.85 1.39 -5.29
CA TYR A 97 -23.86 1.95 -6.21
C TYR A 97 -22.49 1.28 -6.06
N LEU A 98 -22.07 0.95 -4.84
CA LEU A 98 -20.87 0.15 -4.59
C LEU A 98 -20.98 -1.20 -5.29
N ASN A 99 -22.07 -1.94 -5.07
CA ASN A 99 -22.27 -3.28 -5.66
C ASN A 99 -22.29 -3.24 -7.20
N LYS A 100 -22.77 -2.14 -7.79
CA LYS A 100 -22.75 -1.95 -9.25
C LYS A 100 -21.34 -1.77 -9.82
N ILE A 101 -20.42 -1.15 -9.07
CA ILE A 101 -19.08 -0.81 -9.56
C ILE A 101 -18.03 -1.81 -9.09
N MET A 102 -18.07 -2.23 -7.82
CA MET A 102 -17.19 -3.20 -7.18
C MET A 102 -18.03 -4.24 -6.43
N GLY A 103 -18.73 -5.10 -7.19
CA GLY A 103 -19.67 -6.10 -6.64
C GLY A 103 -19.05 -7.13 -5.71
N PHE A 104 -17.73 -7.27 -5.72
CA PHE A 104 -16.96 -8.14 -4.84
C PHE A 104 -16.61 -7.49 -3.48
N ILE A 105 -16.99 -6.23 -3.23
CA ILE A 105 -16.66 -5.52 -1.99
C ILE A 105 -17.91 -5.30 -1.13
N ASN A 106 -17.84 -5.71 0.14
CA ASN A 106 -18.83 -5.34 1.14
C ASN A 106 -18.19 -4.52 2.27
N LEU A 107 -18.93 -3.51 2.75
CA LEU A 107 -18.50 -2.62 3.83
C LEU A 107 -19.40 -2.82 5.07
N GLU A 108 -18.97 -3.67 6.01
CA GLU A 108 -19.62 -3.85 7.32
C GLU A 108 -18.89 -3.06 8.42
N ILE A 109 -18.77 -1.75 8.20
CA ILE A 109 -18.15 -0.81 9.14
C ILE A 109 -19.20 -0.05 9.96
N LYS A 110 -18.81 0.47 11.13
CA LYS A 110 -19.73 1.24 11.98
C LYS A 110 -20.09 2.59 11.34
N TYR A 111 -21.28 3.12 11.65
CA TYR A 111 -21.72 4.43 11.15
C TYR A 111 -20.69 5.55 11.38
N LYS A 112 -20.08 5.63 12.57
CA LYS A 112 -19.03 6.62 12.86
C LYS A 112 -17.79 6.47 11.97
N GLU A 113 -17.37 5.24 11.67
CA GLU A 113 -16.23 4.97 10.78
C GLU A 113 -16.59 5.32 9.34
N ARG A 114 -17.84 5.05 8.93
CA ARG A 114 -18.38 5.41 7.63
C ARG A 114 -18.45 6.92 7.41
N ASP A 115 -18.96 7.68 8.39
CA ASP A 115 -19.01 9.14 8.32
C ASP A 115 -17.60 9.74 8.22
N TYR A 116 -16.65 9.18 8.99
CA TYR A 116 -15.25 9.56 8.90
C TYR A 116 -14.64 9.21 7.52
N LEU A 117 -14.91 8.02 7.01
CA LEU A 117 -14.47 7.57 5.68
C LEU A 117 -14.98 8.50 4.58
N GLU A 118 -16.25 8.91 4.66
CA GLU A 118 -16.84 9.87 3.72
C GLU A 118 -16.11 11.22 3.75
N ASN A 119 -15.88 11.77 4.94
CA ASN A 119 -15.16 13.04 5.12
C ASN A 119 -13.72 12.98 4.62
N LEU A 120 -13.03 11.87 4.88
CA LEU A 120 -11.69 11.60 4.39
C LEU A 120 -11.65 11.61 2.85
N ILE A 121 -12.57 10.90 2.20
CA ILE A 121 -12.59 10.83 0.74
C ILE A 121 -13.04 12.17 0.13
N LYS A 122 -13.93 12.92 0.78
CA LYS A 122 -14.25 14.31 0.38
C LYS A 122 -13.02 15.21 0.39
N PHE A 123 -12.13 15.06 1.37
CA PHE A 123 -10.84 15.78 1.35
C PHE A 123 -9.98 15.42 0.13
N TRP A 124 -10.02 14.16 -0.33
CA TRP A 124 -9.31 13.73 -1.55
C TRP A 124 -9.85 14.39 -2.83
N CYS A 125 -11.14 14.77 -2.86
CA CYS A 125 -11.74 15.49 -3.98
C CYS A 125 -11.14 16.89 -4.19
N GLY A 126 -10.45 17.43 -3.18
CA GLY A 126 -9.38 18.38 -3.40
C GLY A 126 -9.78 19.84 -3.52
N GLN A 127 -10.62 20.35 -2.63
CA GLN A 127 -10.96 21.78 -2.58
C GLN A 127 -9.90 22.63 -1.85
N GLU A 128 -9.08 22.03 -0.99
CA GLU A 128 -8.17 22.75 -0.08
C GLU A 128 -6.70 22.53 -0.41
N ASP A 129 -5.86 23.53 -0.22
CA ASP A 129 -4.41 23.36 -0.37
C ASP A 129 -3.87 22.34 0.64
N PHE A 130 -3.06 21.39 0.15
CA PHE A 130 -2.45 20.35 0.97
C PHE A 130 -0.94 20.29 0.75
N ASN A 131 -0.16 20.78 1.72
CA ASN A 131 1.29 20.69 1.67
C ASN A 131 1.78 19.41 2.38
N ILE A 132 1.85 18.32 1.62
CA ILE A 132 2.40 17.05 2.09
C ILE A 132 3.91 17.11 2.33
N CYS A 133 4.64 17.97 1.63
CA CYS A 133 6.09 18.14 1.80
C CYS A 133 6.43 18.74 3.17
N ASP A 134 5.67 19.74 3.61
CA ASP A 134 5.84 20.31 4.97
C ASP A 134 5.51 19.26 6.04
N SER A 135 4.48 18.46 5.82
CA SER A 135 4.10 17.36 6.71
C SER A 135 5.21 16.31 6.80
N TRP A 136 5.82 15.97 5.67
CA TRP A 136 6.98 15.09 5.58
C TRP A 136 8.19 15.68 6.32
N ASP A 137 8.58 16.92 6.04
CA ASP A 137 9.75 17.55 6.68
C ASP A 137 9.60 17.65 8.20
N ARG A 138 8.42 18.05 8.68
CA ARG A 138 8.13 18.14 10.11
C ARG A 138 8.29 16.78 10.79
N ARG A 139 7.76 15.71 10.19
CA ARG A 139 7.87 14.35 10.75
C ARG A 139 9.29 13.81 10.66
N LEU A 140 10.02 14.14 9.59
CA LEU A 140 11.43 13.79 9.42
C LEU A 140 12.30 14.45 10.49
N ARG A 141 12.06 15.74 10.78
CA ARG A 141 12.75 16.49 11.84
C ARG A 141 12.50 15.89 13.21
N THR A 142 11.26 15.54 13.52
CA THR A 142 10.92 14.85 14.77
C THR A 142 11.59 13.48 14.86
N SER A 143 11.62 12.71 13.76
CA SER A 143 12.19 11.36 13.74
C SER A 143 13.72 11.35 13.87
N LEU A 144 14.42 12.27 13.21
CA LEU A 144 15.88 12.34 13.24
C LEU A 144 16.43 13.13 14.45
N GLY A 145 15.65 14.08 14.99
CA GLY A 145 16.07 14.96 16.06
C GLY A 145 17.37 15.70 15.70
N VAL A 146 18.37 15.58 16.56
CA VAL A 146 19.71 16.20 16.39
C VAL A 146 20.40 15.75 15.09
N ARG A 147 20.06 14.57 14.54
CA ARG A 147 20.65 14.06 13.30
C ARG A 147 20.05 14.67 12.04
N TYR A 148 19.05 15.54 12.14
CA TYR A 148 18.36 16.11 10.98
C TYR A 148 19.32 16.92 10.08
N ASP A 149 20.23 17.69 10.67
CA ASP A 149 21.21 18.48 9.89
C ASP A 149 22.20 17.57 9.13
N ALA A 150 22.43 16.35 9.64
CA ALA A 150 23.23 15.30 9.02
C ALA A 150 22.37 14.17 8.39
N LYS A 151 21.14 14.49 7.94
CA LYS A 151 20.15 13.49 7.48
C LYS A 151 20.67 12.54 6.40
N ILE A 152 21.48 13.03 5.47
CA ILE A 152 22.04 12.21 4.38
C ILE A 152 22.90 11.06 4.94
N GLY A 153 23.76 11.35 5.92
CA GLY A 153 24.58 10.33 6.57
C GLY A 153 23.74 9.35 7.40
N ALA A 154 22.65 9.81 8.01
CA ALA A 154 21.72 8.94 8.71
C ALA A 154 21.00 7.97 7.75
N PHE A 155 20.61 8.42 6.55
CA PHE A 155 19.97 7.58 5.54
C PHE A 155 20.92 6.52 5.01
N ASP A 156 22.15 6.91 4.68
CA ASP A 156 23.19 5.98 4.21
C ASP A 156 23.46 4.88 5.24
N TRP A 157 23.60 5.28 6.51
CA TRP A 157 23.78 4.34 7.62
C TRP A 157 22.58 3.38 7.77
N ASP A 158 21.35 3.89 7.74
CA ASP A 158 20.14 3.05 7.84
C ASP A 158 20.07 2.02 6.69
N LEU A 159 20.39 2.43 5.46
CA LEU A 159 20.38 1.56 4.29
C LEU A 159 21.44 0.45 4.39
N HIS A 160 22.69 0.85 4.60
CA HIS A 160 23.83 -0.07 4.55
C HIS A 160 23.94 -0.96 5.78
N MET A 161 23.67 -0.43 6.97
CA MET A 161 23.86 -1.18 8.22
C MET A 161 22.62 -1.97 8.64
N ARG A 162 21.44 -1.63 8.11
CA ARG A 162 20.19 -2.27 8.54
C ARG A 162 19.44 -2.85 7.36
N TYR A 163 18.98 -2.01 6.44
CA TYR A 163 18.02 -2.43 5.43
C TYR A 163 18.57 -3.54 4.53
N ARG A 164 19.81 -3.43 4.07
CA ARG A 164 20.45 -4.49 3.26
C ARG A 164 20.67 -5.80 4.01
N ASN A 165 20.89 -5.75 5.33
CA ASN A 165 21.13 -6.95 6.14
C ASN A 165 19.86 -7.78 6.37
N ILE A 166 18.69 -7.18 6.24
CA ILE A 166 17.39 -7.82 6.46
C ILE A 166 16.66 -8.22 5.18
N GLY A 167 17.34 -8.19 4.03
CA GLY A 167 16.77 -8.58 2.73
C GLY A 167 16.49 -7.41 1.77
N GLY A 168 16.69 -6.17 2.19
CA GLY A 168 16.52 -4.97 1.35
C GLY A 168 17.65 -4.72 0.35
N LYS A 169 18.31 -5.77 -0.17
CA LYS A 169 19.48 -5.63 -1.06
C LYS A 169 19.13 -5.04 -2.43
N GLN A 170 17.90 -5.26 -2.90
CA GLN A 170 17.44 -4.76 -4.19
C GLN A 170 17.29 -3.22 -4.22
N VAL A 171 17.11 -2.59 -3.05
CA VAL A 171 16.92 -1.15 -2.94
C VAL A 171 18.25 -0.41 -3.17
N CYS A 172 18.31 0.36 -4.25
CA CYS A 172 19.45 1.17 -4.62
C CYS A 172 19.61 2.40 -3.70
N ASN A 173 20.85 2.89 -3.58
CA ASN A 173 21.15 4.04 -2.71
C ASN A 173 20.37 5.30 -3.10
N GLN A 174 20.23 5.55 -4.39
CA GLN A 174 19.60 6.77 -4.91
C GLN A 174 18.09 6.76 -4.67
N GLU A 175 17.40 5.66 -4.96
CA GLU A 175 15.94 5.57 -4.73
C GLU A 175 15.63 5.64 -3.23
N TYR A 176 16.46 5.02 -2.39
CA TYR A 176 16.30 5.13 -0.94
C TYR A 176 16.52 6.55 -0.44
N LYS A 177 17.60 7.22 -0.88
CA LYS A 177 17.92 8.59 -0.50
C LYS A 177 16.82 9.56 -0.95
N ASN A 178 16.35 9.45 -2.20
CA ASN A 178 15.28 10.30 -2.74
C ASN A 178 13.98 10.11 -1.95
N PHE A 179 13.62 8.86 -1.66
CA PHE A 179 12.46 8.54 -0.83
C PHE A 179 12.58 9.15 0.57
N ARG A 180 13.70 8.94 1.28
CA ARG A 180 13.89 9.47 2.64
C ARG A 180 13.88 11.00 2.67
N LEU A 181 14.38 11.66 1.63
CA LEU A 181 14.40 13.12 1.51
C LEU A 181 13.00 13.70 1.29
N ASN A 182 12.27 13.18 0.30
CA ASN A 182 11.08 13.87 -0.25
C ASN A 182 9.78 13.05 -0.14
N GLY A 183 9.88 11.77 0.21
CA GLY A 183 8.76 10.81 0.23
C GLY A 183 8.33 10.32 -1.15
N VAL A 184 9.14 10.53 -2.19
CA VAL A 184 8.92 10.03 -3.55
C VAL A 184 9.74 8.75 -3.73
N ALA A 185 9.08 7.60 -3.71
CA ALA A 185 9.71 6.30 -3.84
C ALA A 185 9.96 5.92 -5.30
N PHE A 186 8.91 6.02 -6.12
CA PHE A 186 8.94 5.58 -7.52
C PHE A 186 9.11 6.78 -8.44
N SER A 187 10.11 6.72 -9.33
CA SER A 187 10.43 7.79 -10.27
C SER A 187 10.84 7.24 -11.64
N TRP A 188 10.43 7.95 -12.68
CA TRP A 188 10.74 7.67 -14.08
C TRP A 188 11.39 8.90 -14.70
N LEU A 189 12.31 8.69 -15.65
CA LEU A 189 13.06 9.78 -16.30
C LEU A 189 12.16 10.79 -17.01
N GLU A 190 11.04 10.35 -17.55
CA GLU A 190 10.12 11.14 -18.37
C GLU A 190 9.05 11.87 -17.54
N SER A 191 9.09 11.79 -16.21
CA SER A 191 7.96 12.16 -15.35
C SER A 191 8.38 13.08 -14.22
N GLU A 192 7.77 14.26 -14.17
CA GLU A 192 7.88 15.20 -13.06
C GLU A 192 6.63 15.14 -12.18
N VAL A 193 6.86 15.01 -10.87
CA VAL A 193 5.80 15.02 -9.86
C VAL A 193 5.70 16.41 -9.24
N SER A 194 4.48 16.92 -9.09
CA SER A 194 4.25 18.27 -8.58
C SER A 194 3.02 18.42 -7.70
N LYS A 195 2.07 17.47 -7.78
CA LYS A 195 0.82 17.53 -7.02
C LYS A 195 0.90 16.65 -5.77
N PRO A 196 0.31 17.08 -4.64
CA PRO A 196 0.30 16.29 -3.42
C PRO A 196 -0.61 15.07 -3.57
N ASN A 197 -0.12 13.92 -3.13
CA ASN A 197 -0.91 12.71 -3.02
C ASN A 197 -1.84 12.80 -1.80
N ARG A 198 -3.07 13.29 -2.01
CA ARG A 198 -4.06 13.43 -0.94
C ARG A 198 -4.46 12.11 -0.29
N SER A 199 -4.28 10.99 -0.98
CA SER A 199 -4.59 9.68 -0.41
C SER A 199 -3.68 9.34 0.78
N LEU A 200 -2.53 10.01 0.92
CA LEU A 200 -1.55 9.82 2.01
C LEU A 200 -1.77 10.76 3.20
N VAL A 201 -2.96 11.35 3.32
CA VAL A 201 -3.32 12.20 4.46
C VAL A 201 -3.63 11.36 5.71
N CYS A 202 -3.34 11.91 6.89
CA CYS A 202 -3.63 11.30 8.20
C CYS A 202 -4.62 12.16 9.00
N ALA A 203 -5.61 11.51 9.64
CA ALA A 203 -6.52 12.07 10.63
C ALA A 203 -7.21 13.36 10.16
N VAL A 204 -8.11 13.23 9.18
CA VAL A 204 -8.87 14.35 8.60
C VAL A 204 -10.11 14.65 9.43
N PHE A 205 -10.34 15.89 9.83
CA PHE A 205 -11.52 16.30 10.57
C PHE A 205 -12.10 17.60 10.01
N PRO A 206 -13.44 17.76 10.04
CA PRO A 206 -14.08 18.98 9.57
C PRO A 206 -13.75 20.17 10.49
N ASN A 207 -13.49 21.32 9.88
CA ASN A 207 -13.19 22.60 10.52
C ASN A 207 -13.96 23.72 9.79
N GLY A 208 -15.27 23.79 10.03
CA GLY A 208 -16.18 24.68 9.31
C GLY A 208 -16.42 24.21 7.88
N GLU A 209 -16.22 25.09 6.90
CA GLU A 209 -16.31 24.76 5.46
C GLU A 209 -15.06 24.04 4.93
N ARG A 210 -14.01 23.94 5.75
CA ARG A 210 -12.73 23.30 5.39
C ARG A 210 -12.48 22.06 6.22
N TYR A 211 -11.43 21.32 5.90
CA TYR A 211 -10.88 20.23 6.68
C TYR A 211 -9.56 20.65 7.32
N ALA A 212 -9.27 20.03 8.45
CA ALA A 212 -7.96 20.04 9.06
C ALA A 212 -7.44 18.60 9.12
N HIS A 213 -6.12 18.44 9.16
CA HIS A 213 -5.48 17.12 9.11
C HIS A 213 -4.20 17.09 9.95
N TYR A 214 -3.79 15.89 10.37
CA TYR A 214 -2.53 15.70 11.10
C TYR A 214 -1.31 15.49 10.19
N GLY A 215 -1.51 15.45 8.87
CA GLY A 215 -0.43 15.50 7.87
C GLY A 215 -0.28 14.18 7.13
N TYR A 216 0.91 13.57 7.22
CA TYR A 216 1.30 12.41 6.40
C TYR A 216 1.04 11.06 7.07
N LEU A 217 0.31 10.18 6.38
CA LEU A 217 0.09 8.78 6.71
C LEU A 217 1.05 7.90 5.91
N GLY A 218 2.02 7.32 6.61
CA GLY A 218 2.89 6.32 6.01
C GLY A 218 4.20 6.10 6.70
N ASP A 219 4.98 5.19 6.14
CA ASP A 219 6.34 4.93 6.60
C ASP A 219 7.34 5.91 5.97
N MET A 220 8.38 6.26 6.73
CA MET A 220 9.41 7.21 6.32
C MET A 220 10.82 6.61 6.42
N GLN A 221 10.95 5.32 6.71
CA GLN A 221 12.23 4.67 6.96
C GLN A 221 12.51 3.57 5.96
N THR A 222 11.62 2.63 5.81
CA THR A 222 11.72 1.44 4.97
C THR A 222 11.20 1.71 3.55
N GLY A 223 10.10 2.45 3.46
CA GLY A 223 9.43 2.78 2.20
C GLY A 223 8.65 1.62 1.59
N PRO A 224 7.95 1.89 0.48
CA PRO A 224 6.99 0.96 -0.13
C PRO A 224 7.65 -0.20 -0.90
N TYR A 225 8.98 -0.20 -1.03
CA TYR A 225 9.73 -1.18 -1.83
C TYR A 225 9.58 -2.61 -1.34
N VAL A 226 9.37 -2.82 -0.04
CA VAL A 226 9.38 -4.16 0.55
C VAL A 226 8.25 -5.02 -0.05
N ALA A 227 7.08 -4.42 -0.27
CA ALA A 227 5.90 -5.16 -0.73
C ALA A 227 6.14 -5.87 -2.06
N PHE A 228 6.62 -5.16 -3.08
CA PHE A 228 6.68 -5.69 -4.45
C PHE A 228 8.05 -5.57 -5.11
N GLY A 229 9.04 -5.00 -4.43
CA GLY A 229 10.31 -4.57 -5.05
C GLY A 229 11.55 -5.33 -4.59
N LEU A 230 11.42 -6.37 -3.76
CA LEU A 230 12.59 -7.09 -3.20
C LEU A 230 12.95 -8.38 -3.94
N ASP A 231 11.96 -9.10 -4.44
CA ASP A 231 12.14 -10.34 -5.20
C ASP A 231 11.34 -10.26 -6.50
N CYS A 232 11.75 -11.04 -7.49
CA CYS A 232 11.09 -11.16 -8.78
C CYS A 232 11.20 -12.62 -9.24
N GLU A 233 10.17 -13.12 -9.91
CA GLU A 233 10.21 -14.43 -10.54
C GLU A 233 11.30 -14.47 -11.62
N ASP A 234 11.37 -13.43 -12.46
CA ASP A 234 12.44 -13.25 -13.43
C ASP A 234 13.73 -12.79 -12.72
N LYS A 235 14.65 -13.75 -12.52
CA LYS A 235 15.94 -13.50 -11.87
C LYS A 235 16.86 -12.57 -12.67
N SER A 236 16.57 -12.25 -13.92
CA SER A 236 17.30 -11.23 -14.69
C SER A 236 17.20 -9.84 -14.04
N PHE A 237 16.07 -9.54 -13.40
CA PHE A 237 15.83 -8.27 -12.69
C PHE A 237 16.66 -8.13 -11.40
N LEU A 238 17.15 -9.24 -10.85
CA LEU A 238 17.93 -9.29 -9.61
C LEU A 238 19.45 -9.34 -9.87
N GLN A 239 19.86 -9.20 -11.12
CA GLN A 239 21.28 -9.24 -11.48
C GLN A 239 22.02 -8.01 -10.98
N THR A 240 23.26 -8.23 -10.54
CA THR A 240 24.18 -7.18 -10.13
C THR A 240 25.33 -7.04 -11.12
N SER A 241 25.76 -5.81 -11.36
CA SER A 241 26.93 -5.46 -12.16
C SER A 241 27.80 -4.48 -11.39
N ASN A 242 29.09 -4.76 -11.26
CA ASN A 242 30.05 -3.95 -10.50
C ASN A 242 29.62 -3.66 -9.04
N GLY A 243 28.96 -4.62 -8.39
CA GLY A 243 28.48 -4.47 -7.01
C GLY A 243 27.25 -3.57 -6.84
N GLN A 244 26.61 -3.16 -7.94
CA GLN A 244 25.35 -2.42 -7.96
C GLN A 244 24.26 -3.25 -8.65
N ASN A 245 23.00 -3.06 -8.26
CA ASN A 245 21.89 -3.73 -8.93
C ASN A 245 21.73 -3.14 -10.34
N THR A 246 21.42 -4.01 -11.31
CA THR A 246 21.19 -3.58 -12.70
C THR A 246 19.86 -2.85 -12.85
N TYR A 247 18.86 -3.32 -12.11
CA TYR A 247 17.53 -2.75 -12.00
C TYR A 247 17.29 -2.22 -10.59
N ARG A 248 16.43 -1.22 -10.44
CA ARG A 248 16.04 -0.64 -9.16
C ARG A 248 14.91 -1.45 -8.52
N ALA A 249 14.64 -1.26 -7.23
CA ALA A 249 13.44 -1.81 -6.60
C ALA A 249 12.16 -1.24 -7.23
N THR A 250 12.21 -0.01 -7.76
CA THR A 250 11.16 0.58 -8.60
C THR A 250 10.84 -0.29 -9.83
N ASP A 251 11.86 -0.74 -10.55
CA ASP A 251 11.67 -1.49 -11.80
C ASP A 251 11.18 -2.91 -11.51
N VAL A 252 11.65 -3.53 -10.42
CA VAL A 252 11.12 -4.81 -9.92
C VAL A 252 9.66 -4.70 -9.51
N THR A 253 9.30 -3.64 -8.78
CA THR A 253 7.90 -3.36 -8.40
C THR A 253 7.01 -3.24 -9.63
N GLU A 254 7.46 -2.50 -10.64
CA GLU A 254 6.72 -2.32 -11.88
C GLU A 254 6.52 -3.67 -12.60
N ARG A 255 7.56 -4.51 -12.68
CA ARG A 255 7.47 -5.84 -13.31
C ARG A 255 6.53 -6.78 -12.57
N ASN A 256 6.59 -6.83 -11.24
CA ASN A 256 5.73 -7.71 -10.44
C ASN A 256 4.26 -7.27 -10.49
N LEU A 257 3.99 -5.97 -10.39
CA LEU A 257 2.62 -5.46 -10.48
C LEU A 257 2.02 -5.67 -11.89
N LYS A 258 2.81 -5.53 -12.96
CA LYS A 258 2.36 -5.85 -14.32
C LYS A 258 1.91 -7.30 -14.44
N GLN A 259 2.66 -8.22 -13.86
CA GLN A 259 2.30 -9.64 -13.84
C GLN A 259 1.02 -9.89 -13.08
N ILE A 260 0.94 -9.45 -11.81
CA ILE A 260 -0.25 -9.60 -10.97
C ILE A 260 -1.50 -9.05 -11.69
N PHE A 261 -1.39 -7.86 -12.27
CA PHE A 261 -2.51 -7.21 -12.95
C PHE A 261 -2.89 -7.86 -14.28
N TYR A 262 -1.98 -8.56 -14.94
CA TYR A 262 -2.24 -9.29 -16.17
C TYR A 262 -2.87 -10.65 -15.88
N GLU A 263 -2.29 -11.39 -14.94
CA GLU A 263 -2.75 -12.73 -14.53
C GLU A 263 -4.16 -12.67 -13.95
N ILE A 264 -4.47 -11.68 -13.09
CA ILE A 264 -5.83 -11.47 -12.57
C ILE A 264 -6.82 -11.17 -13.71
N ALA A 265 -6.42 -10.36 -14.70
CA ALA A 265 -7.32 -9.89 -15.74
C ALA A 265 -7.60 -10.94 -16.83
N ASN A 266 -6.59 -11.74 -17.19
CA ASN A 266 -6.66 -12.67 -18.31
C ASN A 266 -6.73 -14.14 -17.88
N LYS A 267 -6.46 -14.46 -16.60
CA LYS A 267 -6.32 -15.84 -16.09
C LYS A 267 -5.25 -16.65 -16.86
N GLU A 268 -4.23 -15.98 -17.38
CA GLU A 268 -3.11 -16.53 -18.16
C GLU A 268 -1.78 -16.05 -17.59
N GLU A 269 -0.73 -16.87 -17.73
CA GLU A 269 0.63 -16.55 -17.29
C GLU A 269 1.18 -15.31 -18.03
N TYR A 270 1.86 -14.43 -17.29
CA TYR A 270 2.40 -13.21 -17.87
C TYR A 270 3.76 -13.42 -18.54
N GLU A 271 3.78 -13.32 -19.87
CA GLU A 271 5.04 -13.27 -20.63
C GLU A 271 5.61 -11.85 -20.70
N HIS A 272 6.78 -11.66 -20.10
CA HIS A 272 7.46 -10.36 -20.08
C HIS A 272 8.16 -10.03 -21.40
N LYS A 273 7.95 -8.81 -21.89
CA LYS A 273 8.61 -8.31 -23.11
C LYS A 273 9.76 -7.39 -22.74
N THR A 274 10.98 -7.86 -22.92
CA THR A 274 12.24 -7.18 -22.54
C THR A 274 12.56 -5.89 -23.30
N THR A 275 11.79 -5.53 -24.33
CA THR A 275 12.10 -4.41 -25.23
C THR A 275 11.95 -3.03 -24.60
N THR A 276 11.27 -2.90 -23.46
CA THR A 276 10.99 -1.62 -22.79
C THR A 276 11.78 -1.40 -21.51
N ASP A 277 12.62 -2.36 -21.11
CA ASP A 277 13.34 -2.29 -19.84
C ASP A 277 14.61 -1.44 -19.94
N VAL A 278 14.67 -0.38 -19.14
CA VAL A 278 15.86 0.46 -19.02
C VAL A 278 16.60 0.11 -17.74
N LYS A 279 17.90 -0.20 -17.86
CA LYS A 279 18.78 -0.54 -16.74
C LYS A 279 19.20 0.71 -15.98
N LEU A 280 18.33 1.16 -15.07
CA LEU A 280 18.49 2.40 -14.31
C LEU A 280 19.16 2.20 -12.94
N GLY A 281 19.47 0.97 -12.54
CA GLY A 281 20.11 0.67 -11.26
C GLY A 281 21.38 1.49 -10.95
N PRO A 282 22.34 1.64 -11.90
CA PRO A 282 23.55 2.44 -11.67
C PRO A 282 23.39 3.95 -11.97
N VAL A 283 22.24 4.39 -12.50
CA VAL A 283 22.09 5.73 -13.06
C VAL A 283 21.88 6.77 -11.95
N VAL A 284 22.85 7.66 -11.77
CA VAL A 284 22.74 8.79 -10.84
C VAL A 284 21.79 9.84 -11.38
N VAL A 285 20.58 9.92 -10.83
CA VAL A 285 19.64 11.02 -11.10
C VAL A 285 20.07 12.26 -10.31
N LYS A 286 20.12 13.41 -10.97
CA LYS A 286 20.45 14.68 -10.33
C LYS A 286 19.32 15.11 -9.39
N GLU A 287 19.66 15.50 -8.17
CA GLU A 287 18.69 16.01 -7.20
C GLU A 287 18.25 17.42 -7.61
N GLU A 288 17.12 17.52 -8.31
CA GLU A 288 16.49 18.79 -8.62
C GLU A 288 15.47 19.18 -7.55
N LYS A 289 15.28 20.49 -7.37
CA LYS A 289 14.25 20.99 -6.45
C LYS A 289 12.89 20.65 -7.04
N LEU A 290 12.11 19.85 -6.31
CA LEU A 290 10.76 19.50 -6.69
C LEU A 290 9.88 20.77 -6.74
N ILE A 291 9.20 20.96 -7.86
CA ILE A 291 8.22 22.03 -8.03
C ILE A 291 6.91 21.53 -7.45
N VAL A 292 6.49 22.08 -6.31
CA VAL A 292 5.25 21.67 -5.64
C VAL A 292 4.14 22.66 -5.95
N ASP A 293 3.08 22.17 -6.56
CA ASP A 293 1.84 22.91 -6.78
C ASP A 293 0.75 22.36 -5.84
N ILE A 294 0.59 23.03 -4.70
CA ILE A 294 -0.38 22.68 -3.66
C ILE A 294 -1.84 22.88 -4.06
N ARG A 295 -2.10 23.59 -5.18
CA ARG A 295 -3.46 23.94 -5.58
C ARG A 295 -4.26 22.70 -5.96
N ALA A 296 -5.56 22.78 -5.68
CA ALA A 296 -6.59 21.90 -6.21
C ALA A 296 -6.38 21.62 -7.70
N ALA A 297 -6.65 20.38 -8.13
CA ALA A 297 -6.71 20.06 -9.54
C ALA A 297 -8.14 20.31 -10.05
N ASP A 298 -8.29 21.16 -11.06
CA ASP A 298 -9.59 21.34 -11.72
C ASP A 298 -9.94 20.07 -12.49
N VAL A 299 -11.02 19.40 -12.07
CA VAL A 299 -11.48 18.13 -12.63
C VAL A 299 -12.99 18.15 -12.79
N VAL A 300 -13.45 17.74 -13.97
CA VAL A 300 -14.84 17.35 -14.19
C VAL A 300 -14.95 15.86 -13.86
N PRO A 301 -15.71 15.46 -12.82
CA PRO A 301 -15.83 14.05 -12.43
C PRO A 301 -16.39 13.22 -13.58
N ARG A 302 -15.71 12.13 -13.93
CA ARG A 302 -16.22 11.14 -14.87
C ARG A 302 -17.02 10.08 -14.13
N THR A 303 -18.06 9.54 -14.78
CA THR A 303 -18.79 8.38 -14.27
C THR A 303 -17.82 7.22 -14.09
N ALA A 304 -17.88 6.56 -12.92
CA ALA A 304 -17.08 5.36 -12.70
C ALA A 304 -17.43 4.26 -13.70
N ASN A 305 -16.40 3.60 -14.21
CA ASN A 305 -16.55 2.34 -14.92
C ASN A 305 -16.61 1.21 -13.90
N ARG A 306 -17.35 0.15 -14.24
CA ARG A 306 -17.41 -1.08 -13.46
C ARG A 306 -16.04 -1.76 -13.47
N CYS A 307 -15.59 -2.22 -12.29
CA CYS A 307 -14.40 -3.06 -12.17
C CYS A 307 -14.64 -4.43 -12.82
N MET A 308 -13.57 -5.21 -13.00
CA MET A 308 -13.70 -6.60 -13.41
C MET A 308 -14.58 -7.37 -12.41
N ASP A 309 -15.39 -8.28 -12.93
CA ASP A 309 -16.18 -9.17 -12.09
C ASP A 309 -15.25 -10.23 -11.48
N MET A 310 -15.36 -10.40 -10.17
CA MET A 310 -14.61 -11.39 -9.40
C MET A 310 -15.62 -12.35 -8.79
N GLU A 311 -15.26 -13.64 -8.76
CA GLU A 311 -16.02 -14.68 -8.05
C GLU A 311 -15.80 -14.55 -6.52
N ASP A 312 -14.62 -14.05 -6.13
CA ASP A 312 -14.22 -13.83 -4.74
C ASP A 312 -14.93 -12.63 -4.09
N SER A 313 -15.01 -12.65 -2.76
CA SER A 313 -15.58 -11.56 -1.96
C SER A 313 -14.59 -10.98 -0.95
N ILE A 314 -14.63 -9.65 -0.79
CA ILE A 314 -13.81 -8.88 0.15
C ILE A 314 -14.73 -8.11 1.09
N ASN A 315 -14.69 -8.45 2.36
CA ASN A 315 -15.52 -7.89 3.42
C ASN A 315 -14.68 -7.03 4.35
N PHE A 316 -14.89 -5.72 4.34
CA PHE A 316 -14.26 -4.80 5.28
C PHE A 316 -15.08 -4.70 6.56
N LEU A 317 -14.44 -4.99 7.69
CA LEU A 317 -15.05 -5.00 9.01
C LEU A 317 -14.44 -3.95 9.94
N SER A 318 -15.26 -3.43 10.85
CA SER A 318 -14.77 -2.61 11.97
C SER A 318 -13.85 -3.41 12.90
N ILE A 319 -12.85 -2.75 13.49
CA ILE A 319 -11.96 -3.34 14.51
C ILE A 319 -12.72 -3.91 15.70
N SER A 320 -13.85 -3.29 16.05
CA SER A 320 -14.70 -3.75 17.14
C SER A 320 -15.38 -5.09 16.89
N THR A 321 -15.40 -5.57 15.64
CA THR A 321 -15.89 -6.89 15.30
C THR A 321 -14.99 -8.00 15.86
N LEU A 322 -13.71 -7.74 16.13
CA LEU A 322 -12.81 -8.71 16.77
C LEU A 322 -13.30 -9.15 18.16
N ASP A 323 -13.88 -8.23 18.92
CA ASP A 323 -14.44 -8.56 20.25
C ASP A 323 -15.71 -9.40 20.12
N ILE A 324 -16.49 -9.17 19.05
CA ILE A 324 -17.73 -9.87 18.77
C ILE A 324 -17.46 -11.29 18.23
N MET A 325 -16.39 -11.44 17.44
CA MET A 325 -15.95 -12.72 16.87
C MET A 325 -15.69 -13.78 17.95
N ARG A 326 -15.35 -13.36 19.17
CA ARG A 326 -15.11 -14.27 20.30
C ARG A 326 -16.35 -15.07 20.71
N TYR A 327 -17.53 -14.45 20.59
CA TYR A 327 -18.77 -14.98 21.19
C TYR A 327 -19.85 -15.37 20.17
N LYS A 328 -19.78 -14.85 18.94
CA LYS A 328 -20.81 -15.15 17.94
C LYS A 328 -20.54 -16.46 17.22
N ASP A 329 -21.53 -17.35 17.26
CA ASP A 329 -21.50 -18.66 16.59
C ASP A 329 -21.21 -18.58 15.08
N LYS A 330 -21.62 -17.48 14.42
CA LYS A 330 -21.38 -17.29 12.97
C LYS A 330 -19.89 -17.26 12.57
N TYR A 331 -18.99 -17.03 13.51
CA TYR A 331 -17.55 -16.99 13.28
C TYR A 331 -16.82 -18.23 13.81
N GLN A 332 -17.52 -19.14 14.49
CA GLN A 332 -16.91 -20.36 15.01
C GLN A 332 -16.49 -21.27 13.86
N ASN A 333 -15.25 -21.77 13.91
CA ASN A 333 -14.68 -22.67 12.89
C ASN A 333 -14.91 -22.17 11.45
N LEU A 334 -14.74 -20.86 11.22
CA LEU A 334 -15.00 -20.25 9.92
C LEU A 334 -13.73 -20.15 9.07
N PHE A 335 -12.59 -19.81 9.68
CA PHE A 335 -11.39 -19.40 8.93
C PHE A 335 -10.43 -20.56 8.68
N ASP A 336 -10.10 -20.79 7.41
CA ASP A 336 -9.04 -21.71 7.01
C ASP A 336 -7.64 -21.08 7.10
N LEU A 337 -7.56 -19.75 6.98
CA LEU A 337 -6.33 -18.96 7.08
C LEU A 337 -6.59 -17.67 7.86
N VAL A 338 -5.68 -17.35 8.78
CA VAL A 338 -5.72 -16.12 9.58
C VAL A 338 -4.37 -15.42 9.49
N TYR A 339 -4.37 -14.15 9.08
CA TYR A 339 -3.17 -13.31 9.01
C TYR A 339 -3.25 -12.15 10.00
N PHE A 340 -2.22 -11.98 10.83
CA PHE A 340 -2.09 -10.87 11.78
C PHE A 340 -0.94 -9.95 11.41
N GLY A 341 -1.28 -8.70 11.09
CA GLY A 341 -0.29 -7.64 10.96
C GLY A 341 0.35 -7.27 12.30
N ASN A 342 1.64 -6.93 12.30
CA ASN A 342 2.43 -6.71 13.51
C ASN A 342 1.87 -5.58 14.41
N VAL A 343 1.26 -4.56 13.81
CA VAL A 343 0.61 -3.43 14.49
C VAL A 343 -0.65 -3.86 15.26
N TYR A 344 -1.28 -4.96 14.85
CA TYR A 344 -2.54 -5.46 15.42
C TYR A 344 -2.32 -6.58 16.44
N LEU A 345 -1.07 -6.96 16.73
CA LEU A 345 -0.77 -8.02 17.71
C LEU A 345 -1.22 -7.70 19.14
N LYS A 346 -1.52 -6.43 19.45
CA LYS A 346 -2.18 -6.06 20.72
C LYS A 346 -3.60 -6.59 20.86
N TYR A 347 -4.26 -6.93 19.74
CA TYR A 347 -5.58 -7.54 19.69
C TYR A 347 -5.52 -9.07 19.55
N PHE A 348 -4.32 -9.65 19.52
CA PHE A 348 -4.13 -11.09 19.43
C PHE A 348 -4.59 -11.75 20.74
N ASP A 349 -5.53 -12.67 20.62
CA ASP A 349 -6.06 -13.46 21.73
C ASP A 349 -6.13 -14.93 21.30
N LYS A 350 -5.42 -15.80 22.03
CA LYS A 350 -5.27 -17.21 21.69
C LYS A 350 -6.61 -17.95 21.71
N ASP A 351 -7.45 -17.65 22.70
CA ASP A 351 -8.72 -18.35 22.88
C ASP A 351 -9.72 -17.94 21.78
N ALA A 352 -9.71 -16.64 21.43
CA ALA A 352 -10.51 -16.13 20.32
C ALA A 352 -10.10 -16.75 18.98
N ILE A 353 -8.79 -16.82 18.70
CA ILE A 353 -8.28 -17.38 17.46
C ILE A 353 -8.57 -18.88 17.38
N GLY A 354 -8.43 -19.60 18.50
CA GLY A 354 -8.79 -21.01 18.58
C GLY A 354 -10.27 -21.25 18.30
N ASN A 355 -11.17 -20.35 18.72
CA ASN A 355 -12.60 -20.47 18.49
C ASN A 355 -13.02 -20.21 17.04
N ILE A 356 -12.38 -19.24 16.37
CA ILE A 356 -12.77 -18.84 15.02
C ILE A 356 -12.11 -19.66 13.91
N SER A 357 -10.98 -20.31 14.23
CA SER A 357 -10.18 -21.08 13.28
C SER A 357 -10.74 -22.48 13.08
N LYS A 358 -10.77 -22.96 11.84
CA LYS A 358 -11.05 -24.38 11.55
C LYS A 358 -9.91 -25.29 12.01
N ASP A 359 -10.22 -26.58 12.11
CA ASP A 359 -9.19 -27.60 12.30
C ASP A 359 -8.18 -27.55 11.15
N ASN A 360 -6.88 -27.62 11.50
CA ASN A 360 -5.75 -27.45 10.58
C ASN A 360 -5.72 -26.09 9.85
N SER A 361 -6.24 -25.01 10.45
CA SER A 361 -6.08 -23.68 9.88
C SER A 361 -4.61 -23.22 9.87
N LEU A 362 -4.32 -22.25 9.00
CA LEU A 362 -3.02 -21.59 8.95
C LEU A 362 -3.06 -20.25 9.67
N LEU A 363 -2.08 -20.03 10.56
CA LEU A 363 -1.90 -18.77 11.26
C LEU A 363 -0.59 -18.11 10.82
N PHE A 364 -0.69 -16.95 10.19
CA PHE A 364 0.44 -16.11 9.82
C PHE A 364 0.53 -14.90 10.74
N ILE A 365 1.71 -14.67 11.30
CA ILE A 365 2.01 -13.48 12.10
C ILE A 365 3.11 -12.69 11.40
N GLU A 366 2.81 -11.43 11.10
CA GLU A 366 3.74 -10.54 10.44
C GLU A 366 4.95 -10.24 11.33
N ASN A 367 6.15 -10.42 10.78
CA ASN A 367 7.39 -10.12 11.49
C ASN A 367 7.63 -8.60 11.56
N GLN A 368 8.40 -8.14 12.55
CA GLN A 368 8.88 -6.76 12.64
C GLN A 368 10.23 -6.54 11.94
N LEU A 369 10.67 -7.49 11.12
CA LEU A 369 11.99 -7.49 10.48
C LEU A 369 12.30 -6.19 9.73
N PHE A 370 11.35 -5.67 8.95
CA PHE A 370 11.51 -4.43 8.18
C PHE A 370 11.08 -3.17 8.91
N VAL A 371 10.83 -3.26 10.22
CA VAL A 371 10.70 -2.08 11.07
C VAL A 371 12.09 -1.58 11.41
N LEU A 372 12.60 -0.66 10.59
CA LEU A 372 13.93 -0.07 10.73
C LEU A 372 14.07 0.83 11.98
N SER A 373 13.13 0.89 12.91
CA SER A 373 13.42 1.40 14.26
C SER A 373 13.99 0.29 15.14
N ASN A 374 13.60 -0.96 14.93
CA ASN A 374 13.80 -2.03 15.88
C ASN A 374 15.25 -2.57 15.91
N ARG A 375 15.77 -2.77 17.11
CA ARG A 375 17.11 -3.32 17.35
C ARG A 375 17.08 -4.85 17.38
N LYS A 376 18.26 -5.48 17.22
CA LYS A 376 18.40 -6.96 17.23
C LYS A 376 17.74 -7.59 18.47
N LYS A 377 17.94 -6.99 19.65
CA LYS A 377 17.33 -7.45 20.91
C LYS A 377 15.80 -7.44 20.86
N GLU A 378 15.20 -6.37 20.38
CA GLU A 378 13.74 -6.23 20.26
C GLU A 378 13.18 -7.25 19.25
N LEU A 379 13.89 -7.53 18.15
CA LEU A 379 13.51 -8.56 17.20
C LEU A 379 13.60 -9.98 17.79
N GLU A 380 14.61 -10.25 18.62
CA GLU A 380 14.75 -11.52 19.33
C GLU A 380 13.67 -11.70 20.40
N GLU A 381 13.33 -10.64 21.15
CA GLU A 381 12.24 -10.63 22.12
C GLU A 381 10.89 -10.87 21.43
N PHE A 382 10.67 -10.23 20.28
CA PHE A 382 9.46 -10.44 19.48
C PHE A 382 9.30 -11.91 19.08
N ARG A 383 10.36 -12.54 18.55
CA ARG A 383 10.37 -13.97 18.16
C ARG A 383 10.21 -14.95 19.31
N LYS A 384 10.47 -14.53 20.55
CA LYS A 384 10.25 -15.38 21.74
C LYS A 384 8.81 -15.29 22.23
N LYS A 385 8.14 -14.18 21.97
CA LYS A 385 6.80 -13.88 22.48
C LYS A 385 5.69 -14.44 21.59
N TYR A 386 5.91 -14.43 20.28
CA TYR A 386 5.03 -14.93 19.23
C TYR A 386 5.80 -15.94 18.39
#